data_AF-A0A2V7GD13-F1
#
_entry.id   AF-A0A2V7GD13-F1
#
_cell.length_a   1.000
_cell.length_b   1.000
_cell.length_c   1.000
_cell.angle_alpha   90.00
_cell.angle_beta   90.00
_cell.angle_gamma   90.00
#
_symmetry.space_group_name_H-M   'P 1'
#
loop_
_entity.id
_entity.type
_entity.pdbx_description
1 polymer ?
#
loop_
_entity_poly.entity_id
_entity_poly.type
_entity_poly.pdbx_seq_one_letter_code
_entity_poly.pdbx_strand_id
1 'polypeptide(L)' 'MAGGVGLVGRVGYATRSPTSDASRFSLGGGVELGHVHLDYAYQAFDLLGGATHRVGLRWTP' A
#
# COMPACT_ATOMS: atom_id res chain seq x y z
N MET A 1 -20.61 -1.08 -20.50
CA MET A 1 -21.08 0.21 -19.97
C MET A 1 -20.24 0.55 -18.75
N ALA A 2 -19.75 1.80 -18.69
CA ALA A 2 -18.93 2.40 -17.63
C ALA A 2 -17.67 1.60 -17.23
N GLY A 3 -16.54 1.91 -17.87
CA GLY A 3 -15.23 1.60 -17.30
C GLY A 3 -15.08 2.41 -16.00
N GLY A 4 -15.52 1.82 -14.89
CA GLY A 4 -15.45 2.43 -13.58
C GLY A 4 -14.00 2.66 -13.20
N VAL A 5 -13.70 3.89 -12.78
CA VAL A 5 -12.40 4.24 -12.20
C VAL A 5 -12.57 4.29 -10.69
N GLY A 6 -11.90 3.38 -9.98
CA GLY A 6 -11.85 3.33 -8.53
C GLY A 6 -10.49 3.79 -8.02
N LEU A 7 -10.46 4.55 -6.93
CA LEU A 7 -9.24 4.83 -6.19
C LEU A 7 -9.43 4.38 -4.75
N VAL A 8 -8.43 3.69 -4.20
CA VAL A 8 -8.39 3.30 -2.80
C VAL A 8 -7.13 3.88 -2.16
N GLY A 9 -7.28 4.55 -1.01
CA GLY A 9 -6.17 4.95 -0.16
C GLY A 9 -6.26 4.19 1.15
N ARG A 10 -5.13 3.69 1.65
CA ARG A 10 -5.02 2.99 2.93
C ARG A 10 -3.87 3.60 3.73
N VAL A 11 -4.15 3.98 4.97
CA VAL A 11 -3.13 4.41 5.93
C VAL A 11 -3.32 3.60 7.20
N GLY A 12 -2.23 3.08 7.73
CA GLY A 12 -2.21 2.25 8.92
C GLY A 12 -1.23 2.81 9.94
N TYR A 13 -1.66 2.86 11.19
CA TYR A 13 -0.81 3.22 12.32
C TYR A 13 -0.83 2.10 13.35
N ALA A 14 0.34 1.60 13.73
CA ALA A 14 0.48 0.53 14.71
C ALA A 14 1.23 1.05 15.95
N THR A 15 0.60 0.96 17.11
CA THR A 15 1.23 1.21 18.42
C THR A 15 1.95 -0.05 18.87
N ARG A 16 3.17 -0.29 18.38
CA ARG A 16 4.03 -1.39 18.85
C ARG A 16 5.07 -0.86 19.84
N SER A 17 5.49 -1.72 20.78
CA SER A 17 6.47 -1.41 21.82
C SER A 17 7.74 -0.73 21.26
N PRO A 18 8.33 0.24 21.97
CA PRO A 18 9.49 1.04 21.54
C PRO A 18 10.79 0.24 21.32
N THR A 19 10.76 -1.08 21.55
CA THR A 19 11.88 -2.01 21.32
C THR A 19 11.89 -2.62 19.92
N SER A 20 10.94 -2.27 19.06
CA SER A 20 10.84 -2.80 17.69
C SER A 20 11.16 -1.69 16.68
N ASP A 21 12.28 -1.83 15.96
CA ASP A 21 12.71 -1.01 14.81
C ASP A 21 11.75 -1.03 13.60
N ALA A 22 10.57 -1.63 13.74
CA ALA A 22 9.56 -1.67 12.68
C ALA A 22 8.74 -0.38 12.72
N SER A 23 8.63 0.31 11.59
CA SER A 23 7.91 1.59 11.52
C SER A 23 6.47 1.43 11.98
N ARG A 24 6.07 2.40 12.79
CA ARG A 24 4.71 2.59 13.27
C ARG A 24 3.72 2.98 12.17
N PHE A 25 4.20 3.34 10.97
CA PHE A 25 3.38 3.93 9.92
C PHE A 25 3.47 3.15 8.60
N SER A 26 2.29 2.80 8.08
CA SER A 26 2.12 2.12 6.79
C SER A 26 1.23 2.96 5.88
N LEU A 27 1.63 3.11 4.63
CA LEU A 27 0.89 3.79 3.57
C LEU A 27 0.58 2.81 2.45
N GLY A 28 -0.53 2.99 1.78
CA GLY A 28 -0.85 2.24 0.57
C GLY A 28 -1.93 2.93 -0.22
N GLY A 29 -1.95 2.70 -1.52
CA GLY A 29 -2.97 3.19 -2.40
C GLY A 29 -3.09 2.27 -3.61
N GLY A 30 -4.26 2.24 -4.22
CA GLY A 30 -4.50 1.47 -5.43
C GLY A 30 -5.47 2.19 -6.34
N VAL A 31 -5.39 1.89 -7.62
CA VAL A 31 -6.28 2.39 -8.64
C VAL A 31 -6.85 1.23 -9.44
N GLU A 32 -8.13 1.29 -9.73
CA GLU A 32 -8.85 0.31 -10.52
C GLU A 32 -9.36 1.01 -11.77
N LEU A 33 -8.92 0.59 -12.94
CA LEU A 33 -9.37 1.09 -14.24
C LEU A 33 -9.94 -0.06 -15.04
N GLY A 34 -11.26 -0.26 -14.93
CA GLY A 34 -12.00 -1.28 -15.69
C GLY A 34 -11.51 -2.70 -15.42
N HIS A 35 -10.58 -3.19 -16.24
CA HIS A 35 -10.02 -4.55 -16.20
C HIS A 35 -8.62 -4.61 -15.58
N VAL A 36 -8.03 -3.45 -15.25
CA VAL A 36 -6.68 -3.33 -14.70
C VAL A 36 -6.76 -2.76 -13.30
N HIS A 37 -6.18 -3.46 -12.34
CA HIS A 37 -6.05 -3.04 -10.96
C HIS A 37 -4.57 -2.90 -10.63
N LEU A 38 -4.17 -1.74 -10.14
CA LEU A 38 -2.82 -1.46 -9.68
C LEU A 38 -2.87 -1.14 -8.20
N ASP A 39 -2.16 -1.91 -7.39
CA ASP A 39 -2.04 -1.72 -5.95
C ASP A 39 -0.59 -1.39 -5.61
N TYR A 40 -0.39 -0.34 -4.82
CA TYR A 40 0.91 0.09 -4.33
C TYR A 40 0.87 0.24 -2.81
N ALA A 41 1.65 -0.57 -2.10
CA ALA A 41 1.77 -0.46 -0.65
C ALA A 41 3.21 -0.09 -0.27
N TYR A 42 3.33 0.94 0.53
CA TYR A 42 4.55 1.45 1.11
C TYR A 42 4.53 1.21 2.61
N GLN A 43 5.36 0.28 3.09
CA GLN A 43 5.58 0.10 4.51
C GLN A 43 6.96 0.65 4.84
N ALA A 44 7.01 1.75 5.59
CA ALA A 44 8.26 2.18 6.19
C ALA A 44 8.69 1.11 7.23
N PHE A 45 10.00 0.93 7.42
CA PHE A 45 10.57 0.37 8.64
C PHE A 45 11.36 1.52 9.31
N ASP A 46 11.41 1.58 10.64
CA ASP A 46 11.83 2.80 11.33
C ASP A 46 13.35 3.05 11.22
N LEU A 47 13.70 4.33 11.43
CA LEU A 47 14.99 5.03 11.62
C LEU A 47 16.28 4.62 10.89
N LEU A 48 16.53 3.38 10.48
CA LEU A 48 17.82 2.97 9.89
C LEU A 48 17.78 1.95 8.74
N GLY A 49 16.65 1.38 8.36
CA GLY A 49 16.72 0.21 7.47
C GLY A 49 15.47 -0.16 6.71
N GLY A 50 15.36 0.38 5.50
CA GLY A 50 14.65 -0.27 4.39
C GLY A 50 13.13 -0.06 4.36
N ALA A 51 12.67 0.74 3.40
CA ALA A 51 11.26 0.76 3.04
C ALA A 51 10.92 -0.51 2.25
N THR A 52 9.81 -1.16 2.61
CA THR A 52 9.24 -2.24 1.80
C THR A 52 8.24 -1.65 0.83
N HIS A 53 8.61 -1.69 -0.45
CA HIS A 53 7.74 -1.32 -1.55
C HIS A 53 7.08 -2.60 -2.10
N ARG A 54 5.76 -2.67 -2.04
CA ARG A 54 4.99 -3.77 -2.65
C ARG A 54 4.14 -3.20 -3.77
N VAL A 55 4.29 -3.78 -4.95
CA VAL A 55 3.51 -3.42 -6.13
C VAL A 55 2.75 -4.66 -6.57
N GLY A 56 1.44 -4.56 -6.64
CA GLY A 56 0.55 -5.57 -7.21
C GLY A 56 -0.06 -5.03 -8.49
N LEU A 57 -0.03 -5.85 -9.54
CA LEU A 57 -0.77 -5.57 -10.77
C LEU A 57 -1.66 -6.77 -11.03
N ARG A 58 -2.97 -6.53 -11.18
CA ARG A 58 -3.94 -7.55 -11.56
C ARG A 58 -4.65 -7.11 -12.82
N TRP A 59 -4.68 -8.00 -13.79
CA TRP A 59 -5.45 -7.84 -15.01
C TRP A 59 -6.49 -8.95 -15.09
N THR A 60 -7.73 -8.57 -15.37
CA THR A 60 -8.83 -9.49 -15.63
C THR A 60 -9.19 -9.40 -17.11
N PRO A 61 -9.01 -10.48 -17.90
CA PRO A 61 -9.33 -10.47 -19.33
C PRO A 61 -10.83 -10.28 -19.59
#